data_AF-A0A537PLZ0-F1
#
_entry.id   AF-A0A537PLZ0-F1
#
_cell.length_a   1.000
_cell.length_b   1.000
_cell.length_c   1.000
_cell.angle_alpha   90.00
_cell.angle_beta   90.00
_cell.angle_gamma   90.00
#
_symmetry.space_group_name_H-M   'P 1'
#
loop_
_entity.id
_entity.type
_entity.pdbx_description
1 polymer ?
#
loop_
_entity_poly.entity_id
_entity_poly.type
_entity_poly.pdbx_seq_one_letter_code
_entity_poly.pdbx_strand_id
1 'polypeptide(L)'
;MSDPDDDLFGDFHPERSEVEELQRFREALLRRVSEAIEQDEIPEDLVPLLLVEIAVTFRATMYTFAAEKPSNSGLKLDLDRFRRDIDHVVRAARKDADEFIAAAKKAKAGELPDEPE
;
A
#
# COMPACT_ATOMS: atom_id res chain seq x y z
N MET A 1 13.11 -11.63 24.90
CA MET A 1 13.49 -10.24 24.56
C MET A 1 13.10 -10.07 23.11
N SER A 2 12.06 -9.31 22.84
CA SER A 2 11.61 -9.03 21.47
C SER A 2 12.46 -7.88 20.95
N ASP A 3 13.08 -8.09 19.79
CA ASP A 3 13.88 -7.08 19.09
C ASP A 3 12.92 -5.96 18.63
N PRO A 4 13.18 -4.68 18.90
CA PRO A 4 12.29 -3.58 18.51
C PRO A 4 12.31 -3.28 16.99
N ASP A 5 13.10 -4.01 16.19
CA ASP A 5 13.20 -3.86 14.74
C ASP A 5 12.22 -4.78 13.96
N ASP A 6 11.33 -5.52 14.64
CA ASP A 6 10.55 -6.62 14.04
C ASP A 6 9.18 -6.22 13.46
N ASP A 7 8.79 -4.94 13.57
CA ASP A 7 7.62 -4.39 12.89
C ASP A 7 8.00 -3.08 12.19
N LEU A 8 7.96 -3.06 10.85
CA LEU A 8 8.12 -1.82 10.08
C LEU A 8 7.02 -0.78 10.40
N PHE A 9 5.96 -1.21 11.11
CA PHE A 9 4.80 -0.44 11.55
C PHE A 9 4.49 -0.65 13.04
N GLY A 10 5.48 -1.05 13.84
CA GLY A 10 5.29 -1.41 15.25
C GLY A 10 5.34 -0.15 16.08
N ASP A 11 4.16 0.35 16.43
CA ASP A 11 3.93 1.65 17.05
C ASP A 11 4.31 2.86 16.16
N PHE A 12 4.02 2.80 14.85
CA PHE A 12 3.96 4.02 14.05
C PHE A 12 2.72 4.83 14.47
N HIS A 13 2.91 5.76 15.41
CA HIS A 13 1.97 6.84 15.71
C HIS A 13 2.45 8.12 15.01
N PRO A 14 2.20 8.27 13.70
CA PRO A 14 2.68 9.43 12.96
C PRO A 14 2.10 10.71 13.54
N GLU A 15 2.94 11.75 13.62
CA GLU A 15 2.42 13.08 13.86
C GLU A 15 1.45 13.47 12.72
N ARG A 16 0.50 14.36 13.00
CA ARG A 16 -0.52 14.76 12.00
C ARG A 16 0.10 15.21 10.67
N SER A 17 1.26 15.89 10.71
CA SER A 17 2.01 16.30 9.53
C SER A 17 2.60 15.14 8.72
N GLU A 18 3.01 14.05 9.39
CA GLU A 18 3.56 12.86 8.73
C GLU A 18 2.45 12.06 8.04
N VAL A 19 1.26 11.99 8.65
CA VAL A 19 0.07 11.41 8.00
C VAL A 19 -0.29 12.20 6.75
N GLU A 20 -0.38 13.52 6.86
CA GLU A 20 -0.71 14.39 5.73
C GLU A 20 0.33 14.27 4.60
N GLU A 21 1.62 14.18 4.94
CA GLU A 21 2.67 13.98 3.96
C GLU A 21 2.61 12.60 3.29
N LEU A 22 2.37 11.54 4.05
CA LEU A 22 2.17 10.19 3.51
C LEU A 22 0.97 10.14 2.54
N GLN A 23 -0.13 10.81 2.87
CA GLN A 23 -1.28 10.89 1.97
C GLN A 23 -0.94 11.64 0.68
N ARG A 24 -0.18 12.75 0.75
CA ARG A 24 0.29 13.45 -0.45
C ARG A 24 1.16 12.55 -1.35
N PHE A 25 2.06 11.75 -0.77
CA PHE A 25 2.86 10.81 -1.56
C PHE A 25 2.00 9.72 -2.20
N ARG A 26 1.04 9.17 -1.44
CA ARG A 26 0.10 8.17 -1.95
C ARG A 26 -0.72 8.70 -3.13
N GLU A 27 -1.27 9.91 -3.02
CA GLU A 27 -2.02 10.55 -4.09
C GLU A 27 -1.15 10.82 -5.33
N ALA A 28 0.08 11.29 -5.13
CA ALA A 28 1.01 11.53 -6.23
C ALA A 28 1.38 10.24 -6.97
N LEU A 29 1.59 9.14 -6.25
CA LEU A 29 1.83 7.82 -6.85
C LEU A 29 0.60 7.29 -7.56
N LEU A 30 -0.57 7.37 -6.93
CA LEU A 30 -1.83 6.92 -7.52
C LEU A 30 -2.08 7.63 -8.86
N ARG A 31 -1.94 8.94 -8.90
CA ARG A 31 -2.10 9.73 -10.14
C ARG A 31 -1.16 9.27 -11.25
N ARG A 32 0.14 9.10 -10.95
CA ARG A 32 1.12 8.65 -11.95
C ARG A 32 0.82 7.23 -12.45
N VAL A 33 0.39 6.35 -11.55
CA VAL A 33 -0.01 4.98 -11.91
C VAL A 33 -1.26 4.99 -12.77
N SER A 34 -2.29 5.78 -12.42
CA SER A 34 -3.49 5.95 -13.23
C SER A 34 -3.19 6.48 -14.63
N GLU A 35 -2.34 7.52 -14.73
CA GLU A 35 -1.90 8.07 -16.02
C GLU A 35 -1.21 7.00 -16.88
N ALA A 36 -0.35 6.16 -16.28
CA ALA A 36 0.31 5.07 -17.01
C ALA A 36 -0.65 3.97 -17.47
N ILE A 37 -1.61 3.58 -16.62
CA ILE A 37 -2.64 2.58 -16.97
C ILE A 37 -3.45 3.04 -18.18
N GLU A 38 -3.85 4.30 -18.19
CA GLU A 38 -4.59 4.91 -19.31
C GLU A 38 -3.74 5.01 -20.57
N GLN A 39 -2.49 5.49 -20.46
CA GLN A 39 -1.60 5.71 -21.61
C GLN A 39 -1.19 4.41 -22.31
N ASP A 40 -0.89 3.37 -21.53
CA ASP A 40 -0.39 2.09 -22.05
C ASP A 40 -1.52 1.07 -22.26
N GLU A 41 -2.78 1.48 -22.09
CA GLU A 41 -3.98 0.63 -22.20
C GLU A 41 -3.85 -0.67 -21.38
N ILE A 42 -3.33 -0.56 -20.14
CA ILE A 42 -3.09 -1.72 -19.28
C ILE A 42 -4.44 -2.33 -18.88
N PRO A 43 -4.67 -3.64 -19.09
CA PRO A 43 -5.91 -4.29 -18.69
C PRO A 43 -6.17 -4.12 -17.19
N GLU A 44 -7.33 -3.55 -16.84
CA GLU A 44 -7.69 -3.18 -15.47
C GLU A 44 -7.63 -4.36 -14.49
N ASP A 45 -7.93 -5.57 -14.96
CA ASP A 45 -7.90 -6.81 -14.17
C ASP A 45 -6.47 -7.27 -13.82
N LEU A 46 -5.46 -6.84 -14.59
CA LEU A 46 -4.05 -7.12 -14.33
C LEU A 46 -3.39 -6.09 -13.42
N VAL A 47 -3.91 -4.87 -13.36
CA VAL A 47 -3.30 -3.75 -12.62
C VAL A 47 -2.99 -4.10 -11.15
N PRO A 48 -3.92 -4.67 -10.35
CA PRO A 48 -3.63 -4.96 -8.94
C PRO A 48 -2.46 -5.94 -8.77
N LEU A 49 -2.36 -6.95 -9.64
CA LEU A 49 -1.29 -7.94 -9.58
C LEU A 49 0.06 -7.32 -9.96
N LEU A 50 0.10 -6.52 -11.03
CA LEU A 50 1.32 -5.83 -11.46
C LEU A 50 1.85 -4.88 -10.38
N LEU A 51 0.97 -4.16 -9.68
CA LEU A 51 1.38 -3.29 -8.57
C LEU A 51 1.98 -4.07 -7.40
N VAL A 52 1.45 -5.26 -7.09
CA VAL A 52 2.04 -6.15 -6.08
C VAL A 52 3.42 -6.65 -6.52
N GLU A 53 3.59 -7.07 -7.78
CA GLU A 53 4.89 -7.51 -8.31
C GLU A 53 5.94 -6.39 -8.28
N ILE A 54 5.54 -5.17 -8.63
CA ILE A 54 6.40 -3.98 -8.53
C ILE A 54 6.78 -3.71 -7.07
N ALA A 55 5.82 -3.78 -6.14
CA ALA A 55 6.09 -3.57 -4.72
C ALA A 55 7.07 -4.61 -4.15
N VAL A 56 6.91 -5.89 -4.52
CA VAL A 56 7.85 -6.96 -4.16
C VAL A 56 9.25 -6.71 -4.74
N THR A 57 9.32 -6.26 -6.00
CA THR A 57 10.59 -5.91 -6.65
C THR A 57 11.30 -4.76 -5.93
N PHE A 58 10.56 -3.70 -5.57
CA PHE A 58 11.11 -2.62 -4.77
C PHE A 58 11.59 -3.11 -3.40
N ARG A 59 10.81 -3.95 -2.70
CA ARG A 59 11.21 -4.47 -1.40
C ARG A 59 12.51 -5.26 -1.48
N ALA A 60 12.62 -6.17 -2.45
CA ALA A 60 13.84 -6.95 -2.66
C ALA A 60 15.04 -6.05 -2.98
N THR A 61 14.83 -5.04 -3.82
CA THR A 61 15.86 -4.05 -4.17
C THR A 61 16.32 -3.25 -2.94
N MET A 62 15.38 -2.76 -2.13
CA MET A 62 15.69 -2.04 -0.89
C MET A 62 16.47 -2.90 0.10
N TYR A 63 16.07 -4.17 0.28
CA TYR A 63 16.82 -5.12 1.10
C TYR A 63 18.28 -5.25 0.62
N THR A 64 18.49 -5.39 -0.69
CA THR A 64 19.85 -5.56 -1.24
C THR A 64 20.74 -4.33 -1.05
N PHE A 65 20.16 -3.12 -1.05
CA PHE A 65 20.91 -1.89 -0.80
C PHE A 65 21.17 -1.64 0.69
N ALA A 66 20.25 -2.04 1.57
CA ALA A 66 20.36 -1.81 3.00
C ALA A 66 21.24 -2.84 3.72
N ALA A 67 21.28 -4.08 3.25
CA ALA A 67 22.04 -5.15 3.88
C ALA A 67 23.54 -5.00 3.66
N GLU A 68 24.34 -5.01 4.74
CA GLU A 68 25.81 -4.99 4.65
C GLU A 68 26.36 -6.19 3.84
N LYS A 69 25.72 -7.35 3.98
CA LYS A 69 26.02 -8.59 3.23
C LYS A 69 24.70 -9.26 2.84
N PRO A 70 24.09 -8.91 1.69
CA PRO A 70 22.83 -9.49 1.27
C PRO A 70 22.94 -11.00 1.08
N SER A 71 21.91 -11.74 1.50
CA SER A 71 21.88 -13.20 1.39
C SER A 71 20.50 -13.70 0.98
N ASN A 72 20.46 -14.89 0.37
CA ASN A 72 19.21 -15.52 -0.05
C ASN A 72 18.26 -15.80 1.13
N SER A 73 18.79 -16.24 2.27
CA SER A 73 17.98 -16.49 3.47
C SER A 73 17.46 -15.20 4.09
N GLY A 74 18.29 -14.14 4.11
CA GLY A 74 17.86 -12.83 4.61
C GLY A 74 16.77 -12.20 3.74
N LEU A 75 16.91 -12.24 2.41
CA LEU A 75 15.86 -11.75 1.50
C LEU A 75 14.54 -12.51 1.69
N LYS A 76 14.59 -13.83 1.85
CA LYS A 76 13.38 -14.64 2.09
C LYS A 76 12.66 -14.22 3.38
N LEU A 77 13.40 -14.01 4.47
CA LEU A 77 12.82 -13.54 5.73
C LEU A 77 12.22 -12.14 5.60
N ASP A 78 12.90 -11.25 4.87
CA ASP A 78 12.41 -9.91 4.60
C ASP A 78 11.11 -9.92 3.78
N LEU A 79 11.05 -10.73 2.73
CA LEU A 79 9.84 -10.92 1.93
C LEU A 79 8.70 -11.58 2.72
N ASP A 80 9.01 -12.53 3.61
CA ASP A 80 8.01 -13.13 4.50
C ASP A 80 7.43 -12.11 5.48
N ARG A 81 8.25 -11.16 5.97
CA ARG A 81 7.77 -10.02 6.77
C ARG A 81 6.88 -9.11 5.93
N PHE A 82 7.35 -8.70 4.75
CA PHE A 82 6.56 -7.86 3.85
C PHE A 82 5.23 -8.48 3.44
N ARG A 83 5.18 -9.81 3.27
CA ARG A 83 3.91 -10.53 3.04
C ARG A 83 2.92 -10.33 4.19
N ARG A 84 3.38 -10.34 5.44
CA ARG A 84 2.51 -10.10 6.61
C ARG A 84 1.96 -8.69 6.62
N ASP A 85 2.75 -7.70 6.18
CA ASP A 85 2.27 -6.31 6.04
C ASP A 85 1.16 -6.20 4.99
N ILE A 86 1.34 -6.85 3.83
CA ILE A 86 0.30 -6.93 2.78
C ILE A 86 -0.95 -7.62 3.33
N ASP A 87 -0.79 -8.75 4.02
CA ASP A 87 -1.91 -9.48 4.64
C ASP A 87 -2.66 -8.61 5.65
N HIS A 88 -1.95 -7.77 6.40
CA HIS A 88 -2.55 -6.82 7.34
C HIS A 88 -3.40 -5.77 6.60
N VAL A 89 -2.85 -5.15 5.55
CA VAL A 89 -3.58 -4.16 4.72
C VAL A 89 -4.84 -4.78 4.11
N VAL A 90 -4.75 -6.00 3.56
CA VAL A 90 -5.91 -6.69 2.99
C VAL A 90 -6.96 -7.00 4.06
N ARG A 91 -6.55 -7.42 5.26
CA ARG A 91 -7.49 -7.67 6.37
C ARG A 91 -8.21 -6.41 6.83
N ALA A 92 -7.49 -5.28 6.92
CA ALA A 92 -8.10 -3.99 7.22
C ALA A 92 -9.14 -3.61 6.15
N ALA A 93 -8.77 -3.67 4.86
CA ALA A 93 -9.70 -3.38 3.77
C ALA A 93 -10.94 -4.28 3.76
N ARG A 94 -10.80 -5.57 4.14
CA ARG A 94 -11.95 -6.49 4.27
C ARG A 94 -12.88 -6.11 5.41
N LYS A 95 -12.35 -5.59 6.51
CA LYS A 95 -13.15 -5.12 7.65
C LYS A 95 -13.99 -3.91 7.26
N ASP A 96 -13.43 -3.04 6.43
CA ASP A 96 -14.07 -1.78 6.01
C ASP A 96 -14.85 -1.93 4.69
N ALA A 97 -15.00 -3.16 4.18
CA ALA A 97 -15.58 -3.44 2.88
C ALA A 97 -17.06 -3.01 2.77
N ASP A 98 -17.83 -3.18 3.85
CA ASP A 98 -19.25 -2.80 3.87
C ASP A 98 -19.40 -1.28 3.71
N GLU A 99 -18.56 -0.50 4.39
CA GLU A 99 -18.54 0.97 4.29
C GLU A 99 -18.09 1.41 2.89
N PHE A 100 -17.04 0.79 2.36
CA PHE A 100 -16.56 1.06 1.02
C PHE A 100 -17.64 0.82 -0.05
N ILE A 101 -18.34 -0.31 0.03
CA ILE A 101 -19.44 -0.62 -0.91
C ILE A 101 -20.62 0.36 -0.74
N ALA A 102 -20.93 0.77 0.49
CA ALA A 102 -21.97 1.76 0.75
C ALA A 102 -21.62 3.12 0.12
N ALA A 103 -20.39 3.59 0.29
CA ALA A 103 -19.90 4.83 -0.31
C ALA A 103 -19.91 4.77 -1.84
N ALA A 104 -19.45 3.65 -2.42
CA ALA A 104 -19.44 3.45 -3.87
C ALA A 104 -20.85 3.45 -4.47
N LYS A 105 -21.84 2.88 -3.75
CA LYS A 105 -23.26 2.90 -4.17
C LYS A 105 -23.83 4.32 -4.17
N LYS A 106 -23.54 5.13 -3.14
CA LYS A 106 -23.97 6.54 -3.07
C LYS A 106 -23.37 7.36 -4.22
N ALA A 107 -22.06 7.22 -4.45
CA ALA A 107 -21.39 7.89 -5.56
C ALA A 107 -22.00 7.51 -6.93
N LYS A 108 -22.31 6.21 -7.15
CA LYS A 108 -22.99 5.75 -8.36
C LYS A 108 -24.43 6.27 -8.50
N ALA A 109 -25.11 6.52 -7.39
CA ALA A 109 -26.46 7.10 -7.39
C ALA A 109 -26.47 8.62 -7.63
N GLY A 110 -25.30 9.28 -7.71
CA GLY A 110 -25.20 10.74 -7.84
C GLY A 110 -25.39 11.49 -6.52
N GLU A 111 -25.43 10.78 -5.39
CA GLU A 111 -25.47 11.36 -4.04
C GLU A 111 -24.02 11.64 -3.61
N LEU A 112 -23.47 12.77 -4.05
CA LEU A 112 -22.22 13.30 -3.49
C LEU A 112 -22.45 13.59 -1.99
N PRO A 113 -21.44 13.37 -1.12
CA PRO A 113 -21.55 13.81 0.26
C PRO A 113 -21.78 15.32 0.28
N ASP A 114 -22.80 15.77 1.02
CA ASP A 114 -23.03 17.17 1.30
C ASP A 114 -21.71 17.77 1.82
N GLU A 115 -21.22 18.83 1.16
CA GLU A 115 -20.10 19.61 1.68
C GLU A 115 -20.45 20.07 3.10
N PRO A 116 -19.57 19.89 4.10
CA PRO A 116 -19.82 20.47 5.41
C PRO A 116 -19.73 22.01 5.29
N GLU A 117 -20.83 22.69 5.65
CA GLU A 117 -20.87 24.15 5.85
C GLU A 117 -19.82 24.66 6.86
#